data_AF-A0A9X0A2Q3-F1
#
_entry.id   AF-A0A9X0A2Q3-F1
#
_cell.length_a   1.000
_cell.length_b   1.000
_cell.length_c   1.000
_cell.angle_alpha   90.00
_cell.angle_beta   90.00
_cell.angle_gamma   90.00
#
_symmetry.space_group_name_H-M   'P 1'
#
loop_
_entity.id
_entity.type
_entity.pdbx_description
1 polymer ?
#
loop_
_entity_poly.entity_id
_entity_poly.type
_entity_poly.pdbx_seq_one_letter_code
_entity_poly.pdbx_strand_id
1 'polypeptide(L)'
;MAAEPTVSSSHVEHLLAEIESSDGLLGPTLRAVYDGEQHTEFMDKLEERIRVHDKDIERMCNYHYQGFIESVNELLKVRGEARKLKIKVKEVNESMQESGRELTSKCENLIYCRTTQRNIVSAIETLSLVYQS
;
A
#
# COMPACT_ATOMS: atom_id res chain seq x y z
N MET A 1 -67.05 6.89 -16.26
CA MET A 1 -65.95 6.43 -17.12
C MET A 1 -64.95 5.77 -16.19
N ALA A 2 -64.89 4.44 -16.22
CA ALA A 2 -64.21 3.62 -15.22
C ALA A 2 -62.70 3.82 -15.31
N ALA A 3 -62.06 4.01 -14.14
CA ALA A 3 -60.63 4.01 -13.98
C ALA A 3 -60.20 2.58 -13.63
N GLU A 4 -59.35 1.98 -14.47
CA GLU A 4 -58.39 0.90 -14.18
C GLU A 4 -57.46 0.78 -15.42
N PRO A 5 -56.16 0.43 -15.29
CA PRO A 5 -55.57 -0.33 -14.19
C PRO A 5 -54.24 0.21 -13.64
N THR A 6 -54.17 0.45 -12.33
CA THR A 6 -52.91 0.57 -11.55
C THR A 6 -52.31 -0.80 -11.17
N VAL A 7 -53.03 -1.89 -11.44
CA VAL A 7 -52.67 -3.28 -11.08
C VAL A 7 -51.58 -3.85 -12.01
N SER A 8 -51.50 -3.36 -13.26
CA SER A 8 -50.62 -3.85 -14.33
C SER A 8 -49.13 -3.68 -14.02
N SER A 9 -48.74 -2.46 -13.60
CA SER A 9 -47.35 -2.11 -13.33
C SER A 9 -46.78 -2.93 -12.16
N SER A 10 -47.58 -3.21 -11.13
CA SER A 10 -47.19 -3.96 -9.93
C SER A 10 -46.78 -5.41 -10.24
N HIS A 11 -47.43 -6.06 -11.21
CA HIS A 11 -47.11 -7.42 -11.60
C HIS A 11 -45.76 -7.51 -12.32
N VAL A 12 -45.48 -6.56 -13.22
CA VAL A 12 -44.19 -6.48 -13.93
C VAL A 12 -43.05 -6.24 -12.96
N GLU A 13 -43.21 -5.36 -11.96
CA GLU A 13 -42.20 -5.15 -10.91
C GLU A 13 -41.94 -6.42 -10.09
N HIS A 14 -42.99 -7.19 -9.77
CA HIS A 14 -42.84 -8.44 -9.03
C HIS A 14 -42.04 -9.49 -9.81
N LEU A 15 -42.31 -9.63 -11.11
CA LEU A 15 -41.58 -10.57 -11.98
C LEU A 15 -40.10 -10.17 -12.13
N LEU A 16 -39.81 -8.87 -12.23
CA LEU A 16 -38.44 -8.36 -12.27
C LEU A 16 -37.70 -8.63 -10.95
N ALA A 17 -38.35 -8.39 -9.81
CA ALA A 17 -37.76 -8.70 -8.50
C ALA A 17 -37.46 -10.20 -8.32
N GLU A 18 -38.33 -11.07 -8.85
CA GLU A 18 -38.10 -12.52 -8.83
C GLU A 18 -36.86 -12.91 -9.66
N ILE A 19 -36.66 -12.30 -10.84
CA ILE A 19 -35.46 -12.50 -11.67
C ILE A 19 -34.19 -11.97 -10.97
N GLU A 20 -34.26 -10.80 -10.36
CA GLU A 20 -33.13 -10.16 -9.68
C GLU A 20 -32.67 -10.92 -8.43
N SER A 21 -33.61 -11.51 -7.69
CA SER A 21 -33.29 -12.29 -6.48
C SER A 21 -32.56 -13.60 -6.79
N SER A 22 -32.64 -14.12 -8.03
CA SER A 22 -31.95 -15.35 -8.50
C SER A 22 -32.11 -16.61 -7.61
N ASP A 23 -33.06 -16.61 -6.67
CA ASP A 23 -33.27 -17.69 -5.69
C ASP A 23 -34.28 -18.76 -6.15
N GLY A 24 -34.79 -18.67 -7.39
CA GLY A 24 -35.86 -19.52 -7.91
C GLY A 24 -35.62 -20.13 -9.30
N LEU A 25 -36.48 -21.08 -9.68
CA LEU A 25 -36.54 -21.58 -11.06
C LEU A 25 -37.11 -20.47 -11.95
N LEU A 26 -36.34 -19.99 -12.93
CA LEU A 26 -36.78 -18.93 -13.85
C LEU A 26 -37.92 -19.34 -14.80
N GLY A 27 -38.16 -20.65 -14.94
CA GLY A 27 -39.13 -21.20 -15.89
C GLY A 27 -40.58 -20.70 -15.70
N PRO A 28 -41.16 -20.78 -14.49
CA PRO A 28 -42.48 -20.23 -14.19
C PRO A 28 -42.58 -18.71 -14.39
N THR A 29 -41.58 -17.94 -13.95
CA THR A 29 -41.54 -16.48 -14.12
C THR A 29 -41.52 -16.09 -15.59
N LEU A 30 -40.68 -16.76 -16.39
CA LEU A 30 -40.63 -16.55 -17.83
C LEU A 30 -41.95 -16.94 -18.51
N ARG A 31 -42.57 -18.07 -18.11
CA ARG A 31 -43.88 -18.46 -18.63
C ARG A 31 -44.94 -17.39 -18.31
N ALA A 32 -44.95 -16.82 -17.11
CA ALA A 32 -45.87 -15.74 -16.74
C ALA A 32 -45.68 -14.47 -17.60
N VAL A 33 -44.44 -14.14 -17.98
CA VAL A 33 -44.16 -13.04 -18.91
C VAL A 33 -44.71 -13.31 -20.31
N TYR A 34 -44.52 -14.52 -20.84
CA TYR A 34 -44.94 -14.90 -22.20
C TYR A 34 -46.45 -15.16 -22.33
N ASP A 35 -47.08 -15.68 -21.27
CA ASP A 35 -48.53 -15.91 -21.23
C ASP A 35 -49.32 -14.60 -20.99
N GLY A 36 -48.63 -13.53 -20.56
CA GLY A 36 -49.21 -12.21 -20.35
C GLY A 36 -49.23 -11.33 -21.62
N GLU A 37 -50.20 -10.42 -21.72
CA GLU A 37 -50.29 -9.45 -22.83
C GLU A 37 -49.27 -8.29 -22.75
N GLN A 38 -48.46 -8.24 -21.70
CA GLN A 38 -47.59 -7.11 -21.33
C GLN A 38 -46.10 -7.35 -21.58
N HIS A 39 -45.76 -8.33 -22.43
CA HIS A 39 -44.36 -8.70 -22.66
C HIS A 39 -43.48 -7.51 -23.07
N THR A 40 -44.01 -6.59 -23.89
CA THR A 40 -43.27 -5.40 -24.35
C THR A 40 -42.95 -4.47 -23.19
N GLU A 41 -43.92 -4.18 -22.32
CA GLU A 41 -43.72 -3.34 -21.13
C GLU A 41 -42.72 -3.98 -20.15
N PHE A 42 -42.79 -5.31 -20.00
CA PHE A 42 -41.83 -6.05 -19.21
C PHE A 42 -40.40 -5.93 -19.77
N MET A 43 -40.22 -6.11 -21.09
CA MET A 43 -38.91 -6.00 -21.73
C MET A 43 -38.34 -4.58 -21.62
N ASP A 44 -39.16 -3.54 -21.82
CA ASP A 44 -38.74 -2.15 -21.67
C ASP A 44 -38.27 -1.83 -20.24
N LYS A 45 -38.99 -2.33 -19.23
CA LYS A 45 -38.59 -2.16 -17.83
C LYS A 45 -37.35 -2.99 -17.48
N LEU A 46 -37.21 -4.20 -18.01
CA LEU A 46 -36.01 -5.03 -17.83
C LEU A 46 -34.77 -4.32 -18.38
N GLU A 47 -34.86 -3.72 -19.56
CA GLU A 47 -33.78 -2.95 -20.18
C GLU A 47 -33.38 -1.75 -19.30
N GLU A 48 -34.35 -1.02 -18.74
CA GLU A 48 -34.03 0.09 -17.81
C GLU A 48 -33.38 -0.42 -16.52
N ARG A 49 -33.81 -1.56 -15.97
CA ARG A 49 -33.18 -2.18 -14.80
C ARG A 49 -31.73 -2.59 -15.09
N ILE A 50 -31.48 -3.24 -16.24
CA ILE A 50 -30.13 -3.57 -16.70
C ILE A 50 -29.28 -2.30 -16.79
N ARG A 51 -29.79 -1.25 -17.43
CA ARG A 51 -29.07 0.03 -17.58
C ARG A 51 -28.77 0.70 -16.23
N VAL A 52 -29.67 0.61 -15.26
CA VAL A 52 -29.44 1.11 -13.90
C VAL A 52 -28.34 0.30 -13.21
N HIS A 53 -28.40 -1.03 -13.29
CA HIS A 53 -27.37 -1.90 -12.72
C HIS A 53 -25.99 -1.68 -13.36
N ASP A 54 -25.90 -1.52 -14.68
CA ASP A 54 -24.64 -1.21 -15.36
C ASP A 54 -24.02 0.08 -14.85
N LYS A 55 -24.84 1.14 -14.65
CA LYS A 55 -24.38 2.40 -14.06
C LYS A 55 -23.93 2.25 -12.61
N ASP A 56 -24.59 1.41 -11.83
CA ASP A 56 -24.21 1.15 -10.44
C ASP A 56 -22.91 0.34 -10.37
N ILE A 57 -22.73 -0.66 -11.23
CA ILE A 57 -21.48 -1.42 -11.39
C ILE A 57 -20.35 -0.46 -11.78
N GLU A 58 -20.54 0.37 -12.81
CA GLU A 58 -19.54 1.35 -13.25
C GLU A 58 -19.18 2.32 -12.13
N ARG A 59 -20.15 2.81 -11.37
CA ARG A 59 -19.93 3.68 -10.21
C ARG A 59 -19.12 2.98 -9.12
N MET A 60 -19.45 1.73 -8.79
CA MET A 60 -18.71 0.95 -7.80
C MET A 60 -17.27 0.68 -8.27
N CYS A 61 -17.08 0.30 -9.52
CA CYS A 61 -15.75 0.11 -10.10
C CYS A 61 -14.92 1.40 -10.06
N ASN A 62 -15.51 2.53 -10.45
CA ASN A 62 -14.83 3.83 -10.41
C ASN A 62 -14.47 4.27 -8.99
N TYR A 63 -15.36 4.05 -8.02
CA TYR A 63 -15.11 4.38 -6.61
C TYR A 63 -13.94 3.55 -6.04
N HIS A 64 -13.92 2.25 -6.30
CA HIS A 64 -12.89 1.37 -5.73
C HIS A 64 -11.55 1.42 -6.47
N TYR A 65 -11.53 1.70 -7.78
CA TYR A 65 -10.30 1.74 -8.56
C TYR A 65 -9.38 2.91 -8.16
N GLN A 66 -9.95 4.05 -7.77
CA GLN A 66 -9.15 5.19 -7.28
C GLN A 66 -8.40 4.85 -5.98
N GLY A 67 -9.08 4.28 -4.98
CA GLY A 67 -8.45 3.85 -3.73
C GLY A 67 -7.35 2.79 -3.95
N PHE A 68 -7.53 1.91 -4.94
CA PHE A 68 -6.50 0.96 -5.34
C PHE A 68 -5.26 1.65 -5.94
N ILE A 69 -5.46 2.59 -6.88
CA ILE A 69 -4.35 3.37 -7.47
C ILE A 69 -3.59 4.15 -6.40
N GLU A 70 -4.32 4.84 -5.51
CA GLU A 70 -3.73 5.61 -4.41
C GLU A 70 -2.86 4.70 -3.52
N SER A 71 -3.38 3.53 -3.14
CA SER A 71 -2.66 2.56 -2.33
C SER A 71 -1.38 2.06 -3.00
N VAL A 72 -1.42 1.77 -4.31
CA VAL A 72 -0.25 1.37 -5.08
C VAL A 72 0.78 2.52 -5.15
N ASN A 73 0.34 3.75 -5.38
CA ASN A 73 1.22 4.92 -5.43
C ASN A 73 1.91 5.18 -4.08
N GLU A 74 1.18 5.08 -2.96
CA GLU A 74 1.76 5.21 -1.63
C GLU A 74 2.79 4.09 -1.35
N LEU A 75 2.51 2.84 -1.74
CA LEU A 75 3.48 1.75 -1.63
C LEU A 75 4.75 2.00 -2.46
N LEU A 76 4.61 2.54 -3.67
CA LEU A 76 5.75 2.90 -4.52
C LEU A 76 6.60 4.01 -3.90
N LYS A 77 5.95 5.00 -3.27
CA LYS A 77 6.61 6.09 -2.54
C LYS A 77 7.37 5.55 -1.32
N VAL A 78 6.72 4.76 -0.47
CA VAL A 78 7.35 4.11 0.69
C VAL A 78 8.56 3.28 0.27
N ARG A 79 8.44 2.50 -0.81
CA ARG A 79 9.58 1.74 -1.37
C ARG A 79 10.75 2.66 -1.78
N GLY A 80 10.45 3.79 -2.40
CA GLY A 80 11.44 4.80 -2.78
C GLY A 80 12.15 5.40 -1.56
N GLU A 81 11.39 5.77 -0.53
CA GLU A 81 11.92 6.31 0.72
C GLU A 81 12.76 5.29 1.48
N ALA A 82 12.31 4.04 1.59
CA ALA A 82 13.06 2.95 2.20
C ALA A 82 14.40 2.70 1.47
N ARG A 83 14.42 2.79 0.14
CA ARG A 83 15.66 2.68 -0.64
C ARG A 83 16.63 3.83 -0.34
N LYS A 84 16.13 5.06 -0.26
CA LYS A 84 16.95 6.24 0.11
C LYS A 84 17.50 6.10 1.52
N LEU A 85 16.68 5.67 2.47
CA LEU A 85 17.11 5.44 3.86
C LEU A 85 18.21 4.38 3.93
N LYS A 86 18.05 3.25 3.21
CA LYS A 86 19.07 2.20 3.14
C LYS A 86 20.41 2.72 2.63
N ILE A 87 20.40 3.54 1.58
CA ILE A 87 21.62 4.15 1.03
C ILE A 87 22.27 5.06 2.09
N LYS A 88 21.50 5.95 2.71
CA LYS A 88 22.00 6.88 3.73
C LYS A 88 22.59 6.16 4.96
N VAL A 89 21.94 5.09 5.42
CA VAL A 89 22.46 4.26 6.52
C VAL A 89 23.80 3.64 6.14
N LYS A 90 23.93 3.14 4.91
CA LYS A 90 25.18 2.57 4.40
C LYS A 90 26.30 3.62 4.36
N GLU A 91 26.02 4.80 3.81
CA GLU A 91 26.97 5.92 3.72
C GLU A 91 27.46 6.37 5.11
N VAL A 92 26.54 6.57 6.05
CA VAL A 92 26.89 6.94 7.43
C VAL A 92 27.73 5.86 8.10
N ASN A 93 27.37 4.59 7.92
CA ASN A 93 28.17 3.48 8.46
C ASN A 93 29.58 3.45 7.87
N GLU A 94 29.74 3.63 6.56
CA GLU A 94 31.05 3.67 5.91
C GLU A 94 31.91 4.83 6.44
N SER A 95 31.35 6.03 6.52
CA SER A 95 32.03 7.21 7.06
C SER A 95 32.42 7.06 8.54
N MET A 96 31.54 6.45 9.34
CA MET A 96 31.81 6.16 10.75
C MET A 96 32.95 5.15 10.91
N GLN A 97 32.97 4.08 10.10
CA GLN A 97 34.04 3.10 10.15
C GLN A 97 35.39 3.69 9.69
N GLU A 98 35.38 4.57 8.70
CA GLU A 98 36.59 5.27 8.25
C GLU A 98 37.15 6.19 9.34
N SER A 99 36.29 7.04 9.92
CA SER A 99 36.66 7.88 11.06
C SER A 99 37.18 7.05 12.24
N GLY A 100 36.54 5.91 12.52
CA GLY A 100 36.96 4.98 13.56
C GLY A 100 38.35 4.41 13.32
N ARG A 101 38.65 3.98 12.08
CA ARG A 101 39.99 3.47 11.70
C ARG A 101 41.06 4.54 11.85
N GLU A 102 40.79 5.77 11.41
CA GLU A 102 41.73 6.88 11.53
C GLU A 102 42.01 7.19 13.00
N LEU A 103 40.97 7.21 13.84
CA LEU A 103 41.11 7.45 15.28
C LEU A 103 41.94 6.35 15.95
N THR A 104 41.70 5.08 15.64
CA THR A 104 42.50 3.96 16.16
C THR A 104 43.96 4.11 15.79
N SER A 105 44.28 4.43 14.54
CA SER A 105 45.67 4.66 14.11
C SER A 105 46.33 5.82 14.86
N LYS A 106 45.61 6.93 15.07
CA LYS A 106 46.11 8.05 15.88
C LYS A 106 46.35 7.65 17.34
N CYS A 107 45.48 6.85 17.93
CA CYS A 107 45.66 6.32 19.28
C CYS A 107 46.89 5.40 19.39
N GLU A 108 47.12 4.52 18.41
CA GLU A 108 48.31 3.65 18.36
C GLU A 108 49.61 4.48 18.29
N ASN A 109 49.64 5.49 17.41
CA ASN A 109 50.77 6.42 17.32
C ASN A 109 51.00 7.18 18.63
N LEU A 110 49.94 7.62 19.30
CA LEU A 110 50.04 8.31 20.59
C LEU A 110 50.63 7.39 21.67
N ILE A 111 50.21 6.12 21.71
CA ILE A 111 50.77 5.12 22.62
C ILE A 111 52.26 4.93 22.36
N TYR A 112 52.66 4.78 21.10
CA TYR A 112 54.06 4.65 20.71
C TYR A 112 54.90 5.86 21.15
N CYS A 113 54.41 7.08 20.91
CA CYS A 113 55.06 8.31 21.36
C CYS A 113 55.22 8.37 22.87
N ARG A 114 54.19 7.97 23.64
CA ARG A 114 54.25 7.94 25.12
C ARG A 114 55.26 6.92 25.64
N THR A 115 55.33 5.74 25.01
CA THR A 115 56.34 4.73 25.34
C THR A 115 57.74 5.27 25.08
N THR A 116 57.95 5.91 23.93
CA THR A 116 59.23 6.54 23.57
C THR A 116 59.60 7.65 24.56
N GLN A 117 58.66 8.51 24.91
CA GLN A 117 58.84 9.56 25.93
C GLN A 117 59.26 8.96 27.27
N ARG A 118 58.61 7.88 27.72
CA ARG A 118 58.94 7.21 28.99
C ARG A 118 60.36 6.65 28.97
N ASN A 119 60.78 6.05 27.85
CA ASN A 119 62.14 5.55 27.67
C ASN A 119 63.18 6.68 27.74
N ILE A 120 62.90 7.83 27.11
CA ILE A 120 63.77 9.02 27.16
C ILE A 120 63.90 9.52 28.60
N VAL A 121 62.80 9.68 29.33
CA VAL A 121 62.82 10.13 30.73
C VAL A 121 63.67 9.19 31.59
N SER A 122 63.48 7.87 31.45
CA SER A 122 64.26 6.87 32.20
C SER A 122 65.77 6.92 31.86
N ALA A 123 66.12 7.15 30.59
CA ALA A 123 67.51 7.32 30.19
C ALA A 123 68.14 8.58 30.80
N ILE A 124 67.39 9.69 30.84
CA ILE A 124 67.84 10.93 31.50
C ILE A 124 68.07 10.70 32.99
N GLU A 125 67.12 10.08 33.68
CA GLU A 125 67.24 9.76 35.12
C GLU A 125 68.48 8.90 35.40
N THR A 126 68.72 7.88 34.57
CA THR A 126 69.89 7.00 34.69
C THR A 126 71.19 7.77 34.51
N LEU A 127 71.29 8.64 33.50
CA LEU A 127 72.46 9.48 33.30
C LEU A 127 72.69 10.42 34.48
N SER A 128 71.63 11.06 35.00
CA SER A 128 71.73 11.94 36.16
C SER A 128 72.28 11.24 37.41
N LEU A 129 71.88 9.98 37.65
CA LEU A 129 72.42 9.19 38.76
C LEU A 129 73.92 8.90 38.61
N VAL A 130 74.36 8.56 37.39
CA VAL A 130 75.78 8.28 37.10
C VAL A 130 76.64 9.53 37.30
N TYR A 131 76.14 10.73 36.99
CA TYR A 131 76.88 11.98 37.20
C TYR A 131 76.86 12.49 38.66
N GLN A 132 76.01 11.93 39.53
CA GLN A 132 75.95 12.26 40.96
C GLN A 132 76.72 11.27 41.85
N SER A 133 77.23 10.18 41.26
CA SER A 133 78.03 9.13 41.93
C SER A 133 79.52 9.41 41.80
#